data_AF-A0A9W6PI51-F1
#
_entry.id   AF-A0A9W6PI51-F1
#
_cell.length_a   1.000
_cell.length_b   1.000
_cell.length_c   1.000
_cell.angle_alpha   90.00
_cell.angle_beta   90.00
_cell.angle_gamma   90.00
#
_symmetry.space_group_name_H-M   'P 1'
#
loop_
_entity.id
_entity.type
_entity.pdbx_description
1 polymer ?
#
loop_
_entity_poly.entity_id
_entity_poly.type
_entity_poly.pdbx_seq_one_letter_code
_entity_poly.pdbx_strand_id
1 'polypeptide(L)'
;MEVPTRARLEHFTEALTAGTGAVEALPPQLRYAIAGVSAYLAAVEEGAPAAGHLHGNAVALWETLRDAVGSSAVPVPVPLPPPRSAPAGAAR
;
A
#
# COMPACT_ATOMS: atom_id res chain seq x y z
N MET A 1 8.76 -14.88 5.29
CA MET A 1 7.85 -13.80 5.70
C MET A 1 8.68 -12.64 6.18
N GLU A 2 8.40 -11.43 5.72
CA GLU A 2 9.07 -10.24 6.20
C GLU A 2 8.51 -9.85 7.57
N VAL A 3 9.37 -9.42 8.49
CA VAL A 3 8.96 -8.99 9.83
C VAL A 3 8.54 -7.52 9.76
N PRO A 4 7.39 -7.11 10.36
CA PRO A 4 7.02 -5.71 10.44
C PRO A 4 8.10 -4.89 11.14
N THR A 5 8.43 -3.72 10.58
CA THR A 5 9.42 -2.79 11.15
C THR A 5 8.91 -1.36 11.09
N ARG A 6 9.38 -0.51 12.01
CA ARG A 6 9.01 0.91 12.10
C ARG A 6 9.29 1.66 10.80
N ALA A 7 10.55 1.63 10.34
CA ALA A 7 10.99 2.33 9.14
C ALA A 7 10.19 1.94 7.89
N ARG A 8 9.80 0.66 7.79
CA ARG A 8 9.03 0.20 6.63
C ARG A 8 7.54 0.50 6.74
N LEU A 9 6.99 0.58 7.95
CA LEU A 9 5.63 1.06 8.16
C LEU A 9 5.52 2.54 7.76
N GLU A 10 6.53 3.34 8.11
CA GLU A 10 6.64 4.75 7.70
C GLU A 10 6.67 4.84 6.17
N HIS A 11 7.53 4.05 5.51
CA HIS A 11 7.59 4.01 4.05
C HIS A 11 6.25 3.63 3.40
N PHE A 12 5.54 2.62 3.92
CA PHE A 12 4.20 2.27 3.42
C PHE A 12 3.20 3.40 3.64
N THR A 13 3.26 4.06 4.79
CA THR A 13 2.36 5.18 5.12
C THR A 13 2.61 6.36 4.18
N GLU A 14 3.87 6.70 3.90
CA GLU A 14 4.24 7.71 2.92
C GLU A 14 3.75 7.34 1.52
N ALA A 15 3.98 6.10 1.07
CA ALA A 15 3.55 5.65 -0.24
C ALA A 15 2.02 5.71 -0.40
N LEU A 16 1.27 5.23 0.60
CA LEU A 16 -0.20 5.23 0.59
C LEU A 16 -0.80 6.63 0.68
N THR A 17 -0.14 7.56 1.37
CA THR A 17 -0.58 8.95 1.49
C THR A 17 -0.01 9.86 0.41
N ALA A 18 0.72 9.32 -0.57
CA ALA A 18 1.46 10.08 -1.58
C ALA A 18 2.37 11.18 -0.97
N GLY A 19 2.97 10.89 0.19
CA GLY A 19 3.85 11.80 0.93
C GLY A 19 3.15 12.91 1.72
N THR A 20 1.81 12.97 1.70
CA THR A 20 1.05 14.00 2.43
C THR A 20 0.94 13.72 3.93
N GLY A 21 1.16 12.47 4.36
CA GLY A 21 0.95 12.04 5.74
C GLY A 21 -0.53 12.03 6.17
N ALA A 22 -1.47 12.25 5.25
CA ALA A 22 -2.90 12.31 5.53
C ALA A 22 -3.50 10.90 5.73
N VAL A 23 -3.08 10.21 6.79
CA VAL A 23 -3.57 8.86 7.12
C VAL A 23 -5.09 8.83 7.24
N GLU A 24 -5.71 9.88 7.78
CA GLU A 24 -7.18 9.98 7.91
C GLU A 24 -7.93 9.99 6.57
N ALA A 25 -7.27 10.37 5.48
CA ALA A 25 -7.85 10.35 4.13
C ALA A 25 -7.81 8.95 3.51
N LEU A 26 -7.10 7.98 4.12
CA LEU A 26 -7.03 6.61 3.62
C LEU A 26 -8.34 5.84 3.88
N PRO A 27 -8.61 4.82 3.04
CA PRO A 27 -9.67 3.86 3.31
C PRO A 27 -9.62 3.30 4.74
N PRO A 28 -10.77 3.07 5.41
CA PRO A 28 -10.82 2.61 6.80
C PRO A 28 -9.98 1.35 7.07
N GLN A 29 -9.93 0.43 6.11
CA GLN A 29 -9.13 -0.80 6.21
C GLN A 29 -7.62 -0.51 6.32
N LEU A 30 -7.10 0.44 5.54
CA LEU A 30 -5.68 0.80 5.56
C LEU A 30 -5.32 1.55 6.84
N ARG A 31 -6.20 2.44 7.32
CA ARG A 31 -6.04 3.10 8.61
C ARG A 31 -5.98 2.09 9.75
N TYR A 32 -6.89 1.11 9.74
CA TYR A 32 -6.89 0.03 10.72
C TYR A 32 -5.61 -0.80 10.66
N ALA A 33 -5.12 -1.14 9.46
CA ALA A 33 -3.89 -1.88 9.29
C ALA A 33 -2.66 -1.11 9.80
N ILE A 34 -2.52 0.18 9.48
CA ILE A 34 -1.44 1.04 10.00
C ILE A 34 -1.48 1.09 11.53
N ALA A 35 -2.67 1.30 12.11
CA ALA A 35 -2.84 1.35 13.57
C ALA A 35 -2.50 0.02 14.24
N GLY A 36 -2.95 -1.11 13.70
CA GLY A 36 -2.69 -2.44 14.26
C GLY A 36 -1.23 -2.85 14.20
N VAL A 37 -0.53 -2.54 13.09
CA VAL A 37 0.92 -2.77 13.00
C VAL A 37 1.68 -1.83 13.94
N SER A 38 1.28 -0.56 14.04
CA SER A 38 1.89 0.41 14.98
C SER A 38 1.78 -0.07 16.43
N ALA A 39 0.61 -0.57 16.82
CA ALA A 39 0.37 -1.09 18.16
C ALA A 39 1.24 -2.32 18.47
N TYR A 40 1.42 -3.22 17.51
CA TYR A 40 2.34 -4.35 17.66
C TYR A 40 3.78 -3.89 17.82
N LEU A 41 4.25 -2.94 16.99
CA LEU A 41 5.62 -2.44 17.08
C LEU A 41 5.89 -1.74 18.41
N ALA A 42 4.96 -0.91 18.88
CA ALA A 42 5.04 -0.31 20.22
C ALA A 42 5.12 -1.38 21.32
N ALA A 43 4.28 -2.42 21.26
CA ALA A 43 4.32 -3.52 22.21
C ALA A 43 5.66 -4.30 22.16
N VAL A 44 6.27 -4.46 20.99
CA VAL A 44 7.60 -5.07 20.85
C VAL A 44 8.69 -4.20 21.47
N GLU A 45 8.67 -2.89 21.19
CA GLU A 45 9.63 -1.90 21.72
C GLU A 45 9.55 -1.82 23.25
N GLU A 46 8.35 -1.92 23.82
CA GLU A 46 8.09 -1.93 25.25
C GLU A 46 8.40 -3.29 25.92
N GLY A 47 8.64 -4.35 25.15
CA GLY A 47 8.79 -5.71 25.67
C GLY A 47 7.48 -6.25 26.29
N ALA A 48 6.34 -5.75 25.85
CA ALA A 48 5.04 -6.09 26.41
C ALA A 48 4.65 -7.55 26.08
N PRO A 49 4.08 -8.31 27.04
CA PRO A 49 3.60 -9.68 26.79
C PRO A 49 2.56 -9.76 25.66
N ALA A 50 1.81 -8.67 25.44
CA ALA A 50 0.84 -8.56 24.36
C ALA A 50 1.45 -8.66 22.96
N ALA A 51 2.76 -8.36 22.78
CA ALA A 51 3.43 -8.44 21.48
C ALA A 51 3.29 -9.83 20.83
N GLY A 52 3.39 -10.90 21.62
CA GLY A 52 3.21 -12.27 21.12
C GLY A 52 1.79 -12.53 20.62
N HIS A 53 0.77 -11.99 21.31
CA HIS A 53 -0.63 -12.13 20.90
C HIS A 53 -0.97 -11.27 19.68
N LEU A 54 -0.31 -10.11 19.55
CA LEU A 54 -0.52 -9.21 18.44
C LEU A 54 0.23 -9.64 17.17
N HIS A 55 1.29 -10.46 17.29
CA HIS A 55 2.17 -10.81 16.17
C HIS A 55 1.41 -11.37 14.96
N GLY A 56 0.55 -12.37 15.14
CA GLY A 56 -0.20 -12.97 14.03
C GLY A 56 -1.11 -11.97 13.31
N ASN A 57 -1.81 -11.14 14.08
CA ASN A 57 -2.67 -10.08 13.52
C ASN A 57 -1.83 -9.02 12.80
N ALA A 58 -0.70 -8.60 13.39
CA ALA A 58 0.19 -7.62 12.80
C ALA A 58 0.78 -8.09 11.47
N VAL A 59 1.14 -9.37 11.35
CA VAL A 59 1.62 -9.95 10.09
C VAL A 59 0.51 -9.93 9.02
N ALA A 60 -0.73 -10.28 9.36
CA ALA A 60 -1.85 -10.22 8.40
C ALA A 60 -2.13 -8.78 7.93
N LEU A 61 -2.08 -7.81 8.84
CA LEU A 61 -2.23 -6.40 8.51
C LEU A 61 -1.05 -5.86 7.70
N TRP A 62 0.17 -6.33 7.97
CA TRP A 62 1.36 -6.00 7.20
C TRP A 62 1.24 -6.39 5.72
N GLU A 63 0.76 -7.61 5.45
CA GLU A 63 0.53 -8.08 4.09
C GLU A 63 -0.53 -7.23 3.38
N THR A 64 -1.59 -6.81 4.09
CA THR A 64 -2.60 -5.88 3.54
C THR A 64 -1.97 -4.55 3.11
N LEU A 65 -1.07 -3.98 3.91
CA LEU A 65 -0.36 -2.75 3.56
C LEU A 65 0.56 -2.95 2.35
N ARG A 66 1.29 -4.06 2.31
CA ARG A 66 2.20 -4.38 1.20
C ARG A 66 1.44 -4.53 -0.11
N ASP A 67 0.32 -5.24 -0.09
CA ASP A 67 -0.50 -5.47 -1.28
C ASP A 67 -1.13 -4.16 -1.77
N ALA A 68 -1.55 -3.26 -0.86
CA ALA A 68 -2.05 -1.95 -1.23
C ALA A 68 -0.99 -1.07 -1.91
N VAL A 69 0.24 -1.06 -1.39
CA VAL A 69 1.36 -0.34 -2.02
C VAL A 69 1.72 -0.97 -3.37
N GLY A 70 1.80 -2.31 -3.46
CA GLY A 70 2.09 -3.04 -4.69
C GLY A 70 1.03 -2.85 -5.77
N SER A 71 -0.26 -2.81 -5.39
CA SER A 71 -1.37 -2.54 -6.31
C SER A 71 -1.38 -1.10 -6.80
N SER A 72 -0.93 -0.13 -5.98
CA SER A 72 -0.80 1.27 -6.40
C SER A 72 0.36 1.51 -7.37
N ALA A 73 1.33 0.59 -7.44
CA ALA A 73 2.51 0.69 -8.29
C ALA A 73 2.32 0.11 -9.71
N VAL A 74 1.19 -0.54 -10.00
CA VAL A 74 0.93 -1.10 -11.34
C VAL A 74 0.45 0.02 -12.27
N PRO A 75 1.22 0.41 -13.31
CA PRO A 75 0.70 1.30 -14.34
C PRO A 75 -0.37 0.52 -15.12
N VAL A 76 -1.61 1.01 -15.14
CA VAL A 76 -2.62 0.48 -16.05
C VAL A 76 -2.16 0.86 -17.47
N PRO A 77 -1.86 -0.10 -18.36
CA PRO A 77 -1.49 0.26 -19.73
C PRO A 77 -2.71 0.90 -20.38
N VAL A 78 -2.62 2.20 -20.67
CA VAL A 78 -3.65 2.92 -21.42
C VAL A 78 -3.66 2.31 -22.83
N PRO A 79 -4.79 1.77 -23.31
CA PRO A 79 -4.88 1.28 -24.69
C PRO A 79 -4.54 2.44 -25.63
N LEU A 80 -3.49 2.28 -26.43
CA LEU A 80 -3.15 3.26 -27.47
C LEU A 80 -4.37 3.41 -28.40
N PRO A 81 -4.80 4.64 -28.73
CA PRO A 81 -5.86 4.83 -29.70
C PRO A 81 -5.43 4.19 -31.04
N PRO A 82 -6.34 3.51 -31.75
CA PRO A 82 -6.00 2.86 -33.01
C PRO A 82 -5.45 3.89 -34.01
N PRO A 83 -4.46 3.52 -34.84
CA PRO A 83 -3.94 4.42 -35.87
C PRO A 83 -5.09 4.86 -36.76
N ARG A 84 -5.31 6.18 -36.87
CA ARG A 84 -6.30 6.74 -37.79
C ARG A 84 -5.92 6.29 -39.20
N SER A 85 -6.69 5.37 -39.76
CA SER A 85 -6.60 5.00 -41.17
C SER A 85 -6.81 6.27 -42.01
N ALA A 86 -5.77 6.72 -42.70
CA ALA A 86 -5.91 7.79 -43.68
C ALA A 86 -6.85 7.32 -44.81
N PRO A 87 -7.72 8.19 -45.35
CA PRO A 87 -8.54 7.83 -46.48
C PRO A 87 -7.66 7.61 -47.71
N ALA A 88 -7.60 6.37 -48.18
CA ALA A 88 -7.10 6.03 -49.51
C ALA A 88 -8.09 6.58 -50.54
N GLY A 89 -7.80 7.76 -51.10
CA GLY A 89 -8.70 8.42 -52.03
C GLY A 89 -8.09 9.62 -52.71
N ALA A 90 -7.12 9.38 -53.60
CA ALA A 90 -6.83 10.29 -54.72
C ALA A 90 -6.19 9.49 -55.86
N ALA A 91 -6.99 8.61 -56.47
CA ALA A 91 -6.77 8.21 -57.85
C ALA A 91 -7.41 9.29 -58.73
N ARG A 92 -6.58 10.03 -59.47
CA ARG A 92 -6.74 10.34 -60.90
C ARG A 92 -5.62 11.24 -61.39
#